data_AF-A0A0V1PAU0-F1
#
_entry.id   AF-A0A0V1PAU0-F1
#
_cell.length_a   1.000
_cell.length_b   1.000
_cell.length_c   1.000
_cell.angle_alpha   90.00
_cell.angle_beta   90.00
_cell.angle_gamma   90.00
#
_symmetry.space_group_name_H-M   'P 1'
#
loop_
_entity.id
_entity.type
_entity.pdbx_description
1 polymer ?
#
loop_
_entity_poly.entity_id
_entity_poly.type
_entity_poly.pdbx_seq_one_letter_code
_entity_poly.pdbx_strand_id
1 'polypeptide(L)'
;MFALRLCAVCLCLWLLGKNAFAFPMACNYEAPKVEHVISSVRQRISDTLHHRIKRNVFHKLRITPYFDTSIDRLSETKRKYVMENVKLACSFWQEALYVRPLVSALLLDRQCSPNEPIHHDGRTCCVSKCQAVTTCGEVTIPESHLMNCRIFDGSCPEDDLLSMGAGIPDTDFVLYVSAVNADRCKQKENVAYAAHCQMESILNRPIAGYMNICPHAVSADERDHEALFSTMKHEILHALGFSAALFAYFRDDQGRPLTPRNEFGTPAIFNNKFGFYQPSEAVVKTVVRNDWLVRSGVVNHTVHLLVTPRVKLEVQRHFNCSQLEGAELENQGTVGTVFGHWEKRLFENEAMTGTHTQNPVYSRLTLALMEDTGWYRANYSAAESLNWGSNLGCEFAMKSCGEWISNARKRFFEL
;
A
#
# COMPACT_ATOMS: atom_id res chain seq x y z
N MET A 1 42.44 36.59 -26.00
CA MET A 1 41.10 35.98 -26.21
C MET A 1 41.06 34.45 -26.09
N PHE A 2 42.16 33.74 -25.83
CA PHE A 2 42.15 32.27 -25.62
C PHE A 2 42.08 31.83 -24.14
N ALA A 3 42.51 32.67 -23.19
CA ALA A 3 42.51 32.32 -21.77
C ALA A 3 41.13 32.40 -21.08
N LEU A 4 40.22 33.26 -21.56
CA LEU A 4 38.87 33.40 -20.97
C LEU A 4 37.89 32.28 -21.35
N ARG A 5 38.15 31.53 -22.43
CA ARG A 5 37.28 30.42 -22.84
C ARG A 5 37.55 29.11 -22.09
N LEU A 6 38.79 28.88 -21.61
CA LEU A 6 39.08 27.72 -20.77
C LEU A 6 38.51 27.84 -19.36
N CYS A 7 38.42 29.05 -18.80
CA CYS A 7 37.89 29.27 -17.45
C CYS A 7 36.36 29.00 -17.37
N ALA A 8 35.61 29.34 -18.42
CA ALA A 8 34.17 29.08 -18.49
C ALA A 8 33.82 27.59 -18.66
N VAL A 9 34.66 26.83 -19.38
CA VAL A 9 34.48 25.37 -19.55
C VAL A 9 34.84 24.63 -18.26
N CYS A 10 35.89 25.05 -17.55
CA CYS A 10 36.22 24.48 -16.24
C CYS A 10 35.18 24.83 -15.16
N LEU A 11 34.56 26.01 -15.17
CA LEU A 11 33.46 26.33 -14.24
C LEU A 11 32.19 25.53 -14.52
N CYS A 12 31.86 25.27 -15.80
CA CYS A 12 30.73 24.40 -16.15
C CYS A 12 30.97 22.94 -15.74
N LEU A 13 32.21 22.44 -15.88
CA LEU A 13 32.58 21.08 -15.44
C LEU A 13 32.61 20.95 -13.90
N TRP A 14 32.91 22.03 -13.17
CA TRP A 14 32.83 22.05 -11.71
C TRP A 14 31.39 22.18 -11.19
N LEU A 15 30.51 22.88 -11.91
CA LEU A 15 29.08 22.97 -11.59
C LEU A 15 28.29 21.71 -11.99
N LEU A 16 28.78 20.93 -12.95
CA LEU A 16 28.23 19.61 -13.30
C LEU A 16 28.72 18.48 -12.36
N GLY A 17 29.72 18.74 -11.52
CA GLY A 17 30.32 17.78 -10.60
C GLY A 17 29.68 17.70 -9.21
N LYS A 18 28.58 18.43 -8.95
CA LYS A 18 27.85 18.43 -7.66
C LYS A 18 26.36 18.11 -7.76
N ASN A 19 25.89 17.62 -8.89
CA ASN A 19 24.71 16.77 -8.86
C ASN A 19 25.18 15.41 -8.37
N ALA A 20 25.17 15.24 -7.05
CA ALA A 20 25.10 13.92 -6.48
C ALA A 20 23.96 13.22 -7.23
N PHE A 21 24.30 12.24 -8.05
CA PHE A 21 23.32 11.27 -8.52
C PHE A 21 22.76 10.65 -7.24
N ALA A 22 21.60 11.16 -6.80
CA ALA A 22 20.77 10.41 -5.88
C ALA A 22 20.49 9.12 -6.63
N PHE A 23 21.12 8.03 -6.16
CA PHE A 23 20.79 6.71 -6.67
C PHE A 23 19.26 6.56 -6.57
N PRO A 24 18.58 6.10 -7.63
CA PRO A 24 17.14 5.94 -7.60
C PRO A 24 16.80 4.99 -6.46
N MET A 25 16.21 5.53 -5.40
CA MET A 25 15.80 4.77 -4.23
C MET A 25 14.68 3.82 -4.66
N ALA A 26 15.02 2.56 -4.89
CA ALA A 26 14.07 1.55 -5.31
C ALA A 26 13.21 1.10 -4.12
N CYS A 27 11.90 1.03 -4.32
CA CYS A 27 11.00 0.43 -3.35
C CYS A 27 10.95 -1.08 -3.61
N ASN A 28 11.65 -1.84 -2.75
CA ASN A 28 11.54 -3.28 -2.72
C ASN A 28 10.45 -3.68 -1.71
N TYR A 29 9.18 -3.41 -2.07
CA TYR A 29 8.05 -3.84 -1.26
C TYR A 29 8.10 -5.35 -1.02
N GLU A 30 7.74 -5.78 0.18
CA GLU A 30 7.60 -7.18 0.52
C GLU A 30 6.31 -7.40 1.31
N ALA A 31 5.40 -8.18 0.73
CA ALA A 31 4.17 -8.57 1.38
C ALA A 31 4.42 -9.22 2.76
N PRO A 32 3.51 -9.03 3.74
CA PRO A 32 3.58 -9.76 4.98
C PRO A 32 3.30 -11.24 4.69
N LYS A 33 3.98 -12.14 5.41
CA LYS A 33 3.69 -13.56 5.33
C LYS A 33 2.28 -13.83 5.88
N VAL A 34 1.52 -14.72 5.24
CA VAL A 34 0.12 -14.97 5.63
C VAL A 34 0.02 -15.48 7.06
N GLU A 35 0.95 -16.31 7.52
CA GLU A 35 1.00 -16.80 8.90
C GLU A 35 1.26 -15.69 9.94
N HIS A 36 1.73 -14.52 9.52
CA HIS A 36 1.95 -13.36 10.39
C HIS A 36 0.75 -12.38 10.38
N VAL A 37 -0.25 -12.60 9.52
CA VAL A 37 -1.43 -11.73 9.39
C VAL A 37 -2.64 -12.38 10.05
N ILE A 38 -3.24 -11.69 11.02
CA ILE A 38 -4.51 -12.14 11.61
C ILE A 38 -5.66 -11.55 10.80
N SER A 39 -6.34 -12.35 9.99
CA SER A 39 -7.40 -11.91 9.07
C SER A 39 -8.81 -11.90 9.68
N SER A 40 -8.89 -12.11 10.99
CA SER A 40 -10.05 -12.71 11.63
C SER A 40 -10.72 -11.85 12.69
N VAL A 41 -10.31 -10.59 12.79
CA VAL A 41 -10.63 -9.76 13.95
C VAL A 41 -12.08 -9.35 13.89
N ARG A 42 -12.88 -9.82 14.84
CA ARG A 42 -14.28 -9.43 14.94
C ARG A 42 -14.41 -8.17 15.76
N GLN A 43 -14.56 -7.04 15.08
CA GLN A 43 -14.92 -5.78 15.74
C GLN A 43 -16.38 -5.84 16.22
N ARG A 44 -16.68 -5.18 17.34
CA ARG A 44 -18.08 -5.00 17.75
C ARG A 44 -18.74 -4.06 16.74
N ILE A 45 -19.61 -4.63 15.94
CA ILE A 45 -20.49 -3.90 15.04
C ILE A 45 -21.86 -3.94 15.71
N SER A 46 -22.52 -2.80 15.86
CA SER A 46 -23.85 -2.73 16.47
C SER A 46 -24.78 -3.72 15.76
N ASP A 47 -25.53 -4.54 16.51
CA ASP A 47 -26.55 -5.44 15.93
C ASP A 47 -27.63 -4.69 15.13
N THR A 48 -27.77 -3.38 15.35
CA THR A 48 -28.60 -2.51 14.51
C THR A 48 -28.10 -2.41 13.06
N LEU A 49 -26.86 -2.80 12.74
CA LEU A 49 -26.35 -2.86 11.36
C LEU A 49 -26.89 -4.05 10.56
N HIS A 50 -27.31 -5.16 11.17
CA HIS A 50 -28.00 -6.20 10.39
C HIS A 50 -29.26 -5.66 9.71
N HIS A 51 -29.90 -4.63 10.31
CA HIS A 51 -30.98 -3.86 9.67
C HIS A 51 -30.54 -2.50 9.06
N ARG A 52 -29.39 -1.93 9.47
CA ARG A 52 -28.84 -0.63 9.00
C ARG A 52 -27.65 -0.71 8.03
N ILE A 53 -27.35 -1.86 7.44
CA ILE A 53 -26.59 -1.96 6.18
C ILE A 53 -27.20 -1.04 5.08
N LYS A 54 -28.44 -0.56 5.28
CA LYS A 54 -29.12 0.47 4.48
C LYS A 54 -28.63 1.93 4.62
N ARG A 55 -27.75 2.31 5.55
CA ARG A 55 -27.24 3.71 5.61
C ARG A 55 -25.74 3.78 5.28
N ASN A 56 -25.44 4.26 4.08
CA ASN A 56 -24.13 4.65 3.55
C ASN A 56 -23.46 5.81 4.34
N VAL A 57 -23.31 5.68 5.66
CA VAL A 57 -22.64 6.72 6.46
C VAL A 57 -21.16 6.39 6.55
N PHE A 58 -20.37 7.19 5.85
CA PHE A 58 -18.92 7.18 5.92
C PHE A 58 -18.47 8.39 6.74
N HIS A 59 -17.37 8.25 7.48
CA HIS A 59 -16.69 9.37 8.14
C HIS A 59 -15.21 9.35 7.79
N LYS A 60 -14.51 10.45 8.06
CA LYS A 60 -13.07 10.56 7.79
C LYS A 60 -12.33 9.42 8.51
N LEU A 61 -11.46 8.74 7.79
CA LEU A 61 -10.61 7.68 8.33
C LEU A 61 -9.82 8.21 9.53
N ARG A 62 -9.76 7.46 10.63
CA ARG A 62 -8.93 7.78 11.80
C ARG A 62 -7.79 6.78 11.91
N ILE A 63 -6.57 7.27 11.73
CA ILE A 63 -5.32 6.52 11.81
C ILE A 63 -4.60 6.94 13.09
N THR A 64 -4.43 5.99 14.01
CA THR A 64 -3.70 6.24 15.26
C THR A 64 -2.30 5.65 15.15
N PRO A 65 -1.24 6.47 15.04
CA PRO A 65 0.14 5.99 15.10
C PRO A 65 0.51 5.66 16.56
N TYR A 66 1.04 4.46 16.76
CA TYR A 66 1.67 4.02 18.01
C TYR A 66 3.18 3.96 17.79
N PHE A 67 3.96 4.73 18.55
CA PHE A 67 5.41 4.76 18.43
C PHE A 67 6.05 3.80 19.43
N ASP A 68 6.80 2.82 18.92
CA ASP A 68 7.58 1.89 19.73
C ASP A 68 8.79 2.58 20.39
N THR A 69 9.25 2.01 21.49
CA THR A 69 10.41 2.50 22.26
C THR A 69 11.72 2.54 21.45
N SER A 70 11.82 1.82 20.33
CA SER A 70 12.94 1.95 19.39
C SER A 70 13.09 3.37 18.83
N ILE A 71 11.99 4.13 18.72
CA ILE A 71 11.99 5.52 18.27
C ILE A 71 12.75 6.42 19.25
N ASP A 72 12.73 6.10 20.55
CA ASP A 72 13.47 6.84 21.58
C ASP A 72 14.98 6.66 21.52
N ARG A 73 15.47 5.70 20.74
CA ARG A 73 16.92 5.49 20.50
C ARG A 73 17.48 6.44 19.46
N LEU A 74 16.63 7.13 18.70
CA LEU A 74 17.04 8.18 17.77
C LEU A 74 17.47 9.44 18.55
N SER A 75 18.31 10.28 17.95
CA SER A 75 18.60 11.61 18.52
C SER A 75 17.32 12.44 18.60
N GLU A 76 17.26 13.40 19.52
CA GLU A 76 16.06 14.20 19.77
C GLU A 76 15.49 14.84 18.49
N THR A 77 16.34 15.43 17.64
CA THR A 77 15.96 16.02 16.35
C THR A 77 15.35 14.98 15.41
N LYS A 78 15.99 13.81 15.29
CA LYS A 78 15.52 12.71 14.42
C LYS A 78 14.21 12.12 14.92
N ARG A 79 14.08 11.91 16.24
CA ARG A 79 12.86 11.44 16.88
C ARG A 79 11.70 12.39 16.62
N LYS A 80 11.90 13.68 16.88
CA LYS A 80 10.89 14.72 16.64
C LYS A 80 10.45 14.72 15.18
N TYR A 81 11.42 14.74 14.26
CA TYR A 81 11.18 14.67 12.83
C TYR A 81 10.32 13.46 12.44
N VAL A 82 10.69 12.24 12.87
CA VAL A 82 9.93 11.02 12.58
C VAL A 82 8.51 11.11 13.15
N MET A 83 8.36 11.46 14.41
CA MET A 83 7.04 11.48 15.06
C MET A 83 6.10 12.52 14.43
N GLU A 84 6.60 13.69 14.07
CA GLU A 84 5.82 14.74 13.42
C GLU A 84 5.42 14.34 11.99
N ASN A 85 6.38 13.85 11.19
CA ASN A 85 6.14 13.51 9.79
C ASN A 85 5.26 12.28 9.61
N VAL A 86 5.36 11.29 10.49
CA VAL A 86 4.42 10.16 10.50
C VAL A 86 3.00 10.64 10.76
N LYS A 87 2.79 11.55 11.72
CA LYS A 87 1.46 12.12 12.01
C LYS A 87 0.92 12.95 10.85
N LEU A 88 1.77 13.70 10.16
CA LEU A 88 1.40 14.44 8.95
C LEU A 88 1.04 13.49 7.80
N ALA A 89 1.81 12.43 7.60
CA ALA A 89 1.54 11.42 6.58
C ALA A 89 0.22 10.67 6.85
N CYS A 90 -0.05 10.33 8.13
CA CYS A 90 -1.35 9.81 8.54
C CYS A 90 -2.46 10.80 8.23
N SER A 91 -2.30 12.08 8.62
CA SER A 91 -3.29 13.14 8.38
C SER A 91 -3.67 13.28 6.91
N PHE A 92 -2.71 13.17 5.98
CA PHE A 92 -2.99 13.17 4.55
C PHE A 92 -4.01 12.08 4.18
N TRP A 93 -3.79 10.84 4.60
CA TRP A 93 -4.68 9.72 4.32
C TRP A 93 -6.03 9.81 5.05
N GLN A 94 -6.06 10.40 6.24
CA GLN A 94 -7.31 10.69 6.96
C GLN A 94 -8.20 11.72 6.24
N GLU A 95 -7.60 12.66 5.51
CA GLU A 95 -8.32 13.64 4.69
C GLU A 95 -8.69 13.09 3.30
N ALA A 96 -7.88 12.17 2.78
CA ALA A 96 -8.08 11.55 1.47
C ALA A 96 -9.11 10.41 1.49
N LEU A 97 -9.34 9.76 2.63
CA LEU A 97 -10.16 8.55 2.72
C LEU A 97 -11.25 8.65 3.80
N TYR A 98 -12.42 8.12 3.46
CA TYR A 98 -13.51 7.91 4.40
C TYR A 98 -13.76 6.41 4.59
N VAL A 99 -14.19 6.02 5.78
CA VAL A 99 -14.41 4.63 6.17
C VAL A 99 -15.77 4.46 6.86
N ARG A 100 -16.28 3.23 6.88
CA ARG A 100 -17.43 2.86 7.70
C ARG A 100 -17.01 2.83 9.18
N PRO A 101 -17.77 3.46 10.10
CA PRO A 101 -17.36 3.58 11.49
C PRO A 101 -17.32 2.25 12.23
N LEU A 102 -16.31 2.09 13.08
CA LEU A 102 -16.35 1.12 14.17
C LEU A 102 -17.23 1.65 15.31
N VAL A 103 -17.93 0.75 16.00
CA VAL A 103 -18.89 1.13 17.07
C VAL A 103 -18.20 1.20 18.44
N SER A 104 -17.06 0.54 18.61
CA SER A 104 -16.27 0.53 19.84
C SER A 104 -14.83 0.96 19.59
N ALA A 105 -14.07 1.11 20.67
CA ALA A 105 -12.62 1.15 20.61
C ALA A 105 -12.10 -0.04 19.79
N LEU A 106 -11.06 0.22 18.98
CA LEU A 106 -10.43 -0.78 18.15
C LEU A 106 -9.66 -1.77 19.02
N LEU A 107 -9.97 -3.04 18.88
CA LEU A 107 -9.30 -4.13 19.59
C LEU A 107 -8.70 -5.11 18.58
N LEU A 108 -7.56 -5.70 18.93
CA LEU A 108 -6.82 -6.63 18.09
C LEU A 108 -6.83 -8.04 18.65
N ASP A 109 -6.80 -9.06 17.80
CA ASP A 109 -6.70 -10.46 18.24
C ASP A 109 -5.26 -10.79 18.66
N ARG A 110 -5.14 -11.77 19.55
CA ARG A 110 -3.84 -12.35 19.95
C ARG A 110 -3.37 -13.38 18.94
N GLN A 111 -2.06 -13.47 18.72
CA GLN A 111 -1.47 -14.55 17.93
C GLN A 111 -1.65 -15.91 18.63
N CYS A 112 -1.82 -16.98 17.85
CA CYS A 112 -1.94 -18.35 18.36
C CYS A 112 -0.61 -19.12 18.33
N SER A 113 -0.51 -20.16 19.16
CA SER A 113 0.62 -21.10 19.16
C SER A 113 0.16 -22.52 19.56
N PRO A 114 0.70 -23.59 18.95
CA PRO A 114 1.60 -23.62 17.79
C PRO A 114 0.86 -23.51 16.45
N ASN A 115 -0.47 -23.63 16.46
CA ASN A 115 -1.29 -23.74 15.27
C ASN A 115 -1.92 -22.39 14.89
N GLU A 116 -2.31 -22.29 13.61
CA GLU A 116 -3.16 -21.21 13.14
C GLU A 116 -4.49 -21.18 13.90
N PRO A 117 -5.09 -19.99 14.03
CA PRO A 117 -6.41 -19.88 14.63
C PRO A 117 -7.45 -20.65 13.81
N ILE A 118 -8.48 -21.17 14.48
CA ILE A 118 -9.62 -21.80 13.81
C ILE A 118 -10.82 -20.86 13.78
N HIS A 119 -11.63 -21.02 12.75
CA HIS A 119 -12.89 -20.30 12.60
C HIS A 119 -14.07 -21.18 13.00
N HIS A 120 -14.87 -20.71 13.95
CA HIS A 120 -16.08 -21.40 14.41
C HIS A 120 -17.17 -20.37 14.72
N ASP A 121 -18.37 -20.52 14.13
CA ASP A 121 -19.52 -19.62 14.31
C ASP A 121 -19.20 -18.12 14.10
N GLY A 122 -18.38 -17.84 13.09
CA GLY A 122 -17.95 -16.46 12.77
C GLY A 122 -17.08 -15.83 13.86
N ARG A 123 -16.43 -16.64 14.69
CA ARG A 123 -15.43 -16.24 15.67
C ARG A 123 -14.14 -16.99 15.40
N THR A 124 -13.07 -16.47 15.99
CA THR A 124 -11.74 -16.99 15.78
C THR A 124 -11.08 -17.25 17.12
N CYS A 125 -10.58 -18.46 17.31
CA CYS A 125 -9.97 -18.88 18.56
C CYS A 125 -8.75 -19.78 18.31
N CYS A 126 -7.83 -19.79 19.26
CA CYS A 126 -6.64 -20.64 19.20
C CYS A 126 -7.01 -22.08 19.58
N VAL A 127 -6.43 -23.06 18.89
CA VAL A 127 -6.67 -24.49 19.20
C VAL A 127 -6.11 -24.88 20.57
N SER A 128 -4.93 -24.35 20.92
CA SER A 128 -4.21 -24.74 22.13
C SER A 128 -4.02 -23.58 23.09
N LYS A 129 -3.33 -22.52 22.66
CA LYS A 129 -3.09 -21.33 23.48
C LYS A 129 -2.83 -20.11 22.61
N CYS A 130 -3.04 -18.93 23.19
CA CYS A 130 -2.49 -17.70 22.63
C CYS A 130 -1.00 -17.59 22.95
N GLN A 131 -0.27 -16.89 22.09
CA GLN A 131 1.09 -16.46 22.38
C GLN A 131 1.06 -15.45 23.53
N ALA A 132 2.11 -15.51 24.36
CA ALA A 132 2.31 -14.55 25.45
C ALA A 132 2.61 -13.14 24.92
N VAL A 133 3.13 -13.05 23.69
CA VAL A 133 3.47 -11.80 23.02
C VAL A 133 2.78 -11.83 21.65
N THR A 134 2.08 -10.75 21.31
CA THR A 134 1.52 -10.55 19.97
C THR A 134 2.27 -9.43 19.27
N THR A 135 2.72 -9.65 18.04
CA THR A 135 3.49 -8.65 17.28
C THR A 135 2.74 -8.16 16.04
N CYS A 136 3.09 -6.96 15.60
CA CYS A 136 2.73 -6.39 14.31
C CYS A 136 4.01 -5.85 13.67
N GLY A 137 4.59 -6.62 12.76
CA GLY A 137 5.94 -6.37 12.25
C GLY A 137 6.97 -6.41 13.38
N GLU A 138 7.76 -5.36 13.51
CA GLU A 138 8.82 -5.24 14.51
C GLU A 138 8.33 -4.79 15.90
N VAL A 139 7.03 -4.49 16.04
CA VAL A 139 6.46 -3.91 17.26
C VAL A 139 5.68 -4.96 18.03
N THR A 140 5.91 -5.02 19.35
CA THR A 140 5.04 -5.76 20.27
C THR A 140 3.78 -4.95 20.54
N ILE A 141 2.62 -5.55 20.28
CA ILE A 141 1.33 -4.92 20.51
C ILE A 141 1.07 -4.83 22.04
N PRO A 142 0.75 -3.64 22.57
CA PRO A 142 0.40 -3.49 23.98
C PRO A 142 -0.79 -4.36 24.39
N GLU A 143 -0.72 -4.92 25.60
CA GLU A 143 -1.82 -5.71 26.20
C GLU A 143 -3.14 -4.93 26.25
N SER A 144 -3.07 -3.60 26.42
CA SER A 144 -4.24 -2.73 26.40
C SER A 144 -4.95 -2.65 25.05
N HIS A 145 -4.30 -3.02 23.94
CA HIS A 145 -4.88 -3.02 22.59
C HIS A 145 -5.47 -4.39 22.20
N LEU A 146 -5.20 -5.43 23.00
CA LEU A 146 -5.54 -6.81 22.66
C LEU A 146 -6.86 -7.24 23.28
N MET A 147 -7.60 -8.06 22.55
CA MET A 147 -8.69 -8.84 23.11
C MET A 147 -8.18 -9.91 24.07
N ASN A 148 -9.10 -10.47 24.84
CA ASN A 148 -8.87 -11.66 25.64
C ASN A 148 -8.43 -12.84 24.77
N CYS A 149 -7.68 -13.76 25.37
CA CYS A 149 -7.31 -14.99 24.69
C CYS A 149 -8.54 -15.91 24.55
N ARG A 150 -8.88 -16.28 23.31
CA ARG A 150 -9.91 -17.29 23.03
C ARG A 150 -9.25 -18.63 22.72
N ILE A 151 -9.57 -19.66 23.49
CA ILE A 151 -9.11 -21.04 23.26
C ILE A 151 -10.32 -21.89 22.91
N PHE A 152 -10.19 -22.74 21.89
CA PHE A 152 -11.25 -23.66 21.49
C PHE A 152 -11.42 -24.79 22.51
N ASP A 153 -12.62 -24.93 23.07
CA ASP A 153 -12.98 -25.95 24.06
C ASP A 153 -14.14 -26.85 23.60
N GLY A 154 -14.44 -26.84 22.31
CA GLY A 154 -15.68 -27.35 21.72
C GLY A 154 -16.56 -26.23 21.15
N SER A 155 -16.30 -24.99 21.56
CA SER A 155 -16.81 -23.76 20.96
C SER A 155 -15.72 -22.68 20.91
N CYS A 156 -15.95 -21.55 20.23
CA CYS A 156 -15.15 -20.33 20.45
C CYS A 156 -15.88 -19.45 21.48
N PRO A 157 -15.46 -19.47 22.77
CA PRO A 157 -16.18 -18.82 23.87
C PRO A 157 -16.31 -17.30 23.67
N GLU A 158 -17.35 -16.73 24.28
CA GLU A 158 -17.55 -15.27 24.32
C GLU A 158 -16.52 -14.58 25.19
N ASP A 159 -16.30 -13.30 24.89
CA ASP A 159 -15.26 -12.53 25.55
C ASP A 159 -15.67 -12.13 26.96
N ASP A 160 -14.94 -12.65 27.95
CA ASP A 160 -15.09 -12.18 29.33
C ASP A 160 -14.47 -10.79 29.47
N LEU A 161 -15.32 -9.79 29.76
CA LEU A 161 -14.97 -8.36 29.78
C LEU A 161 -13.87 -8.02 30.80
N LEU A 162 -13.69 -8.87 31.81
CA LEU A 162 -12.76 -8.63 32.92
C LEU A 162 -11.27 -8.75 32.53
N SER A 163 -10.96 -9.38 31.40
CA SER A 163 -9.57 -9.66 30.95
C SER A 163 -9.18 -8.99 29.62
N MET A 164 -10.09 -8.21 29.04
CA MET A 164 -9.89 -7.51 27.76
C MET A 164 -9.13 -6.19 27.96
N GLY A 165 -8.25 -5.85 27.01
CA GLY A 165 -7.66 -4.51 26.97
C GLY A 165 -8.71 -3.41 26.76
N ALA A 166 -8.38 -2.17 27.09
CA ALA A 166 -9.28 -1.02 26.89
C ALA A 166 -9.58 -0.75 25.39
N GLY A 167 -8.73 -1.27 24.49
CA GLY A 167 -8.77 -0.95 23.07
C GLY A 167 -8.25 0.45 22.78
N ILE A 168 -8.21 0.80 21.50
CA ILE A 168 -7.75 2.09 21.01
C ILE A 168 -8.99 2.93 20.67
N PRO A 169 -9.33 3.96 21.47
CA PRO A 169 -10.51 4.77 21.21
C PRO A 169 -10.36 5.53 19.89
N ASP A 170 -11.50 5.87 19.29
CA ASP A 170 -11.57 6.72 18.11
C ASP A 170 -10.63 6.36 16.95
N THR A 171 -10.43 5.07 16.73
CA THR A 171 -9.45 4.57 15.76
C THR A 171 -10.11 3.57 14.81
N ASP A 172 -9.88 3.72 13.50
CA ASP A 172 -10.34 2.75 12.49
C ASP A 172 -9.19 1.95 11.88
N PHE A 173 -7.96 2.47 12.02
CA PHE A 173 -6.71 1.81 11.68
C PHE A 173 -5.61 2.23 12.67
N VAL A 174 -4.89 1.28 13.26
CA VAL A 174 -3.69 1.57 14.07
C VAL A 174 -2.42 1.28 13.27
N LEU A 175 -1.48 2.22 13.30
CA LEU A 175 -0.16 2.07 12.66
C LEU A 175 0.92 1.95 13.73
N TYR A 176 1.53 0.78 13.86
CA TYR A 176 2.66 0.56 14.77
C TYR A 176 3.97 0.98 14.11
N VAL A 177 4.67 1.93 14.70
CA VAL A 177 5.83 2.59 14.10
C VAL A 177 7.09 2.29 14.90
N SER A 178 8.11 1.75 14.25
CA SER A 178 9.41 1.44 14.84
C SER A 178 10.56 2.06 14.06
N ALA A 179 11.73 2.14 14.70
CA ALA A 179 13.00 2.43 14.04
C ALA A 179 14.06 1.42 14.48
N VAL A 180 13.94 0.19 13.96
CA VAL A 180 14.90 -0.88 14.20
C VAL A 180 15.70 -1.19 12.95
N ASN A 181 16.96 -1.61 13.15
CA ASN A 181 17.82 -2.07 12.07
C ASN A 181 17.52 -3.54 11.74
N ALA A 182 16.29 -3.80 11.28
CA ALA A 182 15.82 -5.13 10.86
C ALA A 182 16.54 -5.61 9.60
N ASP A 183 16.34 -6.88 9.22
CA ASP A 183 16.97 -7.48 8.04
C ASP A 183 16.69 -6.68 6.75
N ARG A 184 15.47 -6.16 6.60
CA ARG A 184 15.09 -5.30 5.46
C ARG A 184 15.88 -4.00 5.37
N CYS A 185 16.40 -3.49 6.49
CA CYS A 185 17.25 -2.29 6.54
C CYS A 185 18.72 -2.56 6.21
N LYS A 186 19.12 -3.82 5.99
CA LYS A 186 20.49 -4.16 5.57
C LYS A 186 20.75 -3.76 4.12
N GLN A 187 19.71 -3.67 3.30
CA GLN A 187 19.78 -3.10 1.96
C GLN A 187 19.74 -1.58 2.08
N LYS A 188 20.83 -0.90 1.72
CA LYS A 188 20.99 0.56 1.90
C LYS A 188 19.97 1.41 1.16
N GLU A 189 19.27 0.82 0.19
CA GLU A 189 18.27 1.52 -0.61
C GLU A 189 16.88 1.52 0.05
N ASN A 190 16.65 0.62 1.01
CA ASN A 190 15.41 0.57 1.77
C ASN A 190 15.45 1.59 2.90
N VAL A 191 14.64 2.64 2.80
CA VAL A 191 14.55 3.69 3.83
C VAL A 191 13.46 3.46 4.86
N ALA A 192 12.37 2.81 4.45
CA ALA A 192 11.30 2.37 5.30
C ALA A 192 10.57 1.20 4.61
N TYR A 193 9.74 0.50 5.36
CA TYR A 193 8.80 -0.47 4.81
C TYR A 193 7.58 -0.57 5.71
N ALA A 194 6.43 -0.88 5.13
CA ALA A 194 5.19 -1.09 5.87
C ALA A 194 4.32 -2.20 5.27
N ALA A 195 3.46 -2.76 6.11
CA ALA A 195 2.43 -3.70 5.70
C ALA A 195 1.29 -3.75 6.71
N HIS A 196 0.19 -4.40 6.32
CA HIS A 196 -0.87 -4.76 7.25
C HIS A 196 -0.45 -5.98 8.09
N CYS A 197 -1.00 -6.09 9.30
CA CYS A 197 -0.77 -7.24 10.18
C CYS A 197 -2.08 -7.80 10.75
N GLN A 198 -3.16 -7.01 10.82
CA GLN A 198 -4.48 -7.53 11.18
C GLN A 198 -5.59 -6.93 10.33
N MET A 199 -6.59 -7.74 10.02
CA MET A 199 -7.75 -7.40 9.21
C MET A 199 -9.03 -7.80 9.95
N GLU A 200 -10.11 -7.05 9.73
CA GLU A 200 -11.40 -7.40 10.31
C GLU A 200 -12.11 -8.51 9.53
N SER A 201 -12.88 -9.33 10.23
CA SER A 201 -13.45 -10.59 9.72
C SER A 201 -14.55 -10.45 8.67
N ILE A 202 -15.26 -9.32 8.57
CA ILE A 202 -16.47 -9.18 7.75
C ILE A 202 -16.16 -8.69 6.34
N LEU A 203 -15.48 -7.54 6.23
CA LEU A 203 -15.09 -6.95 4.94
C LEU A 203 -13.65 -7.29 4.56
N ASN A 204 -12.90 -7.99 5.42
CA ASN A 204 -11.48 -8.24 5.25
C ASN A 204 -10.69 -6.94 5.07
N ARG A 205 -11.09 -5.86 5.75
CA ARG A 205 -10.38 -4.58 5.72
C ARG A 205 -9.18 -4.61 6.67
N PRO A 206 -7.99 -4.15 6.26
CA PRO A 206 -6.90 -3.86 7.18
C PRO A 206 -7.33 -2.90 8.29
N ILE A 207 -7.07 -3.27 9.54
CA ILE A 207 -7.35 -2.47 10.74
C ILE A 207 -6.10 -2.21 11.58
N ALA A 208 -5.03 -2.95 11.34
CA ALA A 208 -3.72 -2.69 11.92
C ALA A 208 -2.63 -2.95 10.90
N GLY A 209 -1.61 -2.12 10.92
CA GLY A 209 -0.38 -2.31 10.17
C GLY A 209 0.81 -1.79 10.93
N TYR A 210 1.99 -2.04 10.37
CA TYR A 210 3.24 -1.56 10.91
C TYR A 210 4.02 -0.79 9.86
N MET A 211 4.88 0.10 10.31
CA MET A 211 5.89 0.77 9.50
C MET A 211 7.19 0.81 10.27
N ASN A 212 8.26 0.28 9.69
CA ASN A 212 9.59 0.42 10.26
C ASN A 212 10.40 1.38 9.41
N ILE A 213 10.95 2.40 10.06
CA ILE A 213 11.85 3.37 9.43
C ILE A 213 13.29 2.93 9.70
N CYS A 214 14.08 2.76 8.65
CA CYS A 214 15.44 2.30 8.80
C CYS A 214 16.31 3.41 9.45
N PRO A 215 16.97 3.15 10.60
CA PRO A 215 17.68 4.21 11.33
C PRO A 215 18.76 4.93 10.52
N HIS A 216 19.37 4.25 9.55
CA HIS A 216 20.38 4.82 8.67
C HIS A 216 19.81 5.85 7.67
N ALA A 217 18.52 5.76 7.34
CA ALA A 217 17.83 6.64 6.41
C ALA A 217 17.29 7.92 7.06
N VAL A 218 17.18 7.95 8.40
CA VAL A 218 16.77 9.14 9.14
C VAL A 218 17.94 10.12 9.16
N SER A 219 18.04 10.94 8.12
CA SER A 219 19.09 11.95 7.95
C SER A 219 18.83 13.19 8.80
N ALA A 220 19.91 13.90 9.15
CA ALA A 220 19.83 15.22 9.75
C ALA A 220 19.72 16.33 8.68
N ASP A 221 19.91 16.01 7.40
CA ASP A 221 19.83 16.94 6.28
C ASP A 221 18.37 17.13 5.84
N GLU A 222 17.89 18.38 5.85
CA GLU A 222 16.54 18.74 5.46
C GLU A 222 16.23 18.39 3.99
N ARG A 223 17.24 18.24 3.12
CA ARG A 223 17.05 17.84 1.73
C ARG A 223 16.58 16.40 1.59
N ASP A 224 16.93 15.55 2.56
CA ASP A 224 16.48 14.15 2.60
C ASP A 224 15.09 14.02 3.23
N HIS A 225 14.60 15.09 3.88
CA HIS A 225 13.34 15.06 4.63
C HIS A 225 12.12 15.02 3.72
N GLU A 226 12.15 15.65 2.56
CA GLU A 226 11.03 15.60 1.61
C GLU A 226 10.85 14.17 1.05
N ALA A 227 11.96 13.53 0.67
CA ALA A 227 11.97 12.16 0.16
C ALA A 227 11.51 11.15 1.22
N LEU A 228 12.00 11.28 2.45
CA LEU A 228 11.59 10.41 3.54
C LEU A 228 10.11 10.62 3.92
N PHE A 229 9.63 11.87 3.96
CA PHE A 229 8.20 12.15 4.19
C PHE A 229 7.31 11.56 3.09
N SER A 230 7.72 11.70 1.83
CA SER A 230 7.04 11.05 0.71
C SER A 230 6.99 9.53 0.88
N THR A 231 8.12 8.94 1.29
CA THR A 231 8.20 7.49 1.51
C THR A 231 7.30 7.05 2.67
N MET A 232 7.20 7.82 3.76
CA MET A 232 6.26 7.51 4.85
C MET A 232 4.80 7.48 4.34
N LYS A 233 4.40 8.43 3.49
CA LYS A 233 3.05 8.40 2.89
C LYS A 233 2.85 7.16 2.01
N HIS A 234 3.86 6.78 1.23
CA HIS A 234 3.84 5.61 0.33
C HIS A 234 3.67 4.32 1.11
N GLU A 235 4.50 4.12 2.12
CA GLU A 235 4.48 2.92 2.97
C GLU A 235 3.16 2.79 3.74
N ILE A 236 2.62 3.90 4.28
CA ILE A 236 1.30 3.86 4.93
C ILE A 236 0.22 3.36 3.96
N LEU A 237 0.29 3.72 2.68
CA LEU A 237 -0.70 3.26 1.71
C LEU A 237 -0.64 1.75 1.45
N HIS A 238 0.55 1.15 1.47
CA HIS A 238 0.70 -0.30 1.40
C HIS A 238 0.02 -1.00 2.58
N ALA A 239 0.12 -0.43 3.78
CA ALA A 239 -0.54 -0.97 4.97
C ALA A 239 -2.06 -0.77 4.95
N LEU A 240 -2.55 0.28 4.29
CA LEU A 240 -3.98 0.58 4.16
C LEU A 240 -4.69 -0.23 3.07
N GLY A 241 -4.04 -0.53 1.93
CA GLY A 241 -4.73 -1.28 0.88
C GLY A 241 -4.02 -1.48 -0.45
N PHE A 242 -3.07 -0.62 -0.82
CA PHE A 242 -2.34 -0.81 -2.08
C PHE A 242 -1.28 -1.89 -1.89
N SER A 243 -1.66 -3.15 -1.98
CA SER A 243 -0.74 -4.26 -1.83
C SER A 243 -1.21 -5.48 -2.61
N ALA A 244 -0.30 -6.16 -3.28
CA ALA A 244 -0.59 -7.42 -3.95
C ALA A 244 -1.21 -8.47 -3.00
N ALA A 245 -0.83 -8.44 -1.71
CA ALA A 245 -1.40 -9.32 -0.69
C ALA A 245 -2.87 -9.00 -0.33
N LEU A 246 -3.36 -7.82 -0.70
CA LEU A 246 -4.68 -7.32 -0.39
C LEU A 246 -5.64 -7.31 -1.59
N PHE A 247 -5.15 -7.39 -2.83
CA PHE A 247 -6.00 -7.35 -4.03
C PHE A 247 -7.06 -8.46 -4.07
N ALA A 248 -6.72 -9.68 -3.64
CA ALA A 248 -7.69 -10.77 -3.56
C ALA A 248 -8.83 -10.46 -2.56
N TYR A 249 -8.64 -9.53 -1.63
CA TYR A 249 -9.62 -9.16 -0.63
C TYR A 249 -10.59 -8.06 -1.07
N PHE A 250 -10.40 -7.46 -2.25
CA PHE A 250 -11.24 -6.38 -2.75
C PHE A 250 -12.70 -6.79 -2.93
N ARG A 251 -13.58 -5.80 -2.78
CA ARG A 251 -15.04 -5.95 -2.80
C ARG A 251 -15.67 -4.91 -3.70
N ASP A 252 -16.83 -5.24 -4.26
CA ASP A 252 -17.62 -4.27 -5.01
C ASP A 252 -18.32 -3.25 -4.10
N ASP A 253 -19.02 -2.29 -4.70
CA ASP A 253 -19.76 -1.26 -3.98
C ASP A 253 -20.89 -1.79 -3.07
N GLN A 254 -21.32 -3.03 -3.28
CA GLN A 254 -22.31 -3.74 -2.46
C GLN A 254 -21.64 -4.57 -1.34
N GLY A 255 -20.31 -4.51 -1.22
CA GLY A 255 -19.54 -5.27 -0.24
C GLY A 255 -19.35 -6.75 -0.62
N ARG A 256 -19.69 -7.16 -1.83
CA ARG A 256 -19.52 -8.54 -2.30
C ARG A 256 -18.06 -8.77 -2.72
N PRO A 257 -17.43 -9.90 -2.35
CA PRO A 257 -16.08 -10.24 -2.79
C PRO A 257 -15.94 -10.23 -4.31
N LEU A 258 -14.91 -9.57 -4.84
CA LEU A 258 -14.57 -9.65 -6.27
C LEU A 258 -13.80 -10.93 -6.61
N THR A 259 -13.15 -11.54 -5.61
CA THR A 259 -12.49 -12.84 -5.72
C THR A 259 -13.28 -13.90 -4.95
N PRO A 260 -13.47 -15.12 -5.51
CA PRO A 260 -14.16 -16.20 -4.81
C PRO A 260 -13.59 -16.49 -3.41
N ARG A 261 -14.48 -16.80 -2.46
CA ARG A 261 -14.14 -17.16 -1.08
C ARG A 261 -14.37 -18.65 -0.84
N ASN A 262 -13.59 -19.24 0.05
CA ASN A 262 -13.86 -20.57 0.60
C ASN A 262 -14.92 -20.49 1.72
N GLU A 263 -15.21 -21.61 2.38
CA GLU A 263 -16.18 -21.72 3.48
C GLU A 263 -15.83 -20.85 4.70
N PHE A 264 -14.56 -20.49 4.88
CA PHE A 264 -14.06 -19.65 5.97
C PHE A 264 -14.05 -18.15 5.62
N GLY A 265 -14.52 -17.77 4.43
CA GLY A 265 -14.54 -16.37 4.00
C GLY A 265 -13.17 -15.82 3.56
N THR A 266 -12.17 -16.68 3.37
CA THR A 266 -10.85 -16.29 2.84
C THR A 266 -10.79 -16.54 1.32
N PRO A 267 -9.93 -15.84 0.55
CA PRO A 267 -9.76 -16.11 -0.87
C PRO A 267 -9.37 -17.56 -1.12
N ALA A 268 -9.95 -18.18 -2.15
CA ALA A 268 -9.88 -19.63 -2.33
C ALA A 268 -8.51 -20.17 -2.78
N ILE A 269 -7.69 -19.34 -3.45
CA ILE A 269 -6.44 -19.79 -4.07
C ILE A 269 -5.27 -19.02 -3.46
N PHE A 270 -4.38 -19.73 -2.75
CA PHE A 270 -3.10 -19.20 -2.30
C PHE A 270 -2.00 -19.50 -3.30
N ASN A 271 -1.25 -18.49 -3.72
CA ASN A 271 -0.15 -18.67 -4.67
C ASN A 271 1.19 -18.79 -3.94
N ASN A 272 1.66 -20.02 -3.76
CA ASN A 272 2.93 -20.32 -3.07
C ASN A 272 4.15 -19.65 -3.73
N LYS A 273 4.11 -19.39 -5.04
CA LYS A 273 5.21 -18.73 -5.75
C LYS A 273 5.32 -17.25 -5.36
N PHE A 274 4.17 -16.59 -5.17
CA PHE A 274 4.13 -15.17 -4.88
C PHE A 274 3.99 -14.85 -3.38
N GLY A 275 3.56 -15.82 -2.58
CA GLY A 275 3.39 -15.65 -1.13
C GLY A 275 2.12 -14.91 -0.72
N PHE A 276 1.13 -14.81 -1.63
CA PHE A 276 -0.15 -14.17 -1.36
C PHE A 276 -1.31 -14.86 -2.10
N TYR A 277 -2.54 -14.53 -1.68
CA TYR A 277 -3.76 -15.01 -2.32
C TYR A 277 -3.93 -14.45 -3.73
N GLN A 278 -4.28 -15.32 -4.68
CA GLN A 278 -4.44 -14.94 -6.08
C GLN A 278 -5.75 -14.15 -6.28
N PRO A 279 -5.69 -12.90 -6.76
CA PRO A 279 -6.89 -12.15 -7.12
C PRO A 279 -7.59 -12.77 -8.33
N SER A 280 -8.91 -12.57 -8.45
CA SER A 280 -9.64 -12.91 -9.67
C SER A 280 -9.31 -11.96 -10.82
N GLU A 281 -9.63 -12.38 -12.03
CA GLU A 281 -9.57 -11.56 -13.26
C GLU A 281 -10.48 -10.31 -13.22
N ALA A 282 -11.38 -10.20 -12.22
CA ALA A 282 -12.17 -8.99 -11.99
C ALA A 282 -11.39 -7.90 -11.24
N VAL A 283 -10.25 -8.25 -10.62
CA VAL A 283 -9.37 -7.31 -9.91
C VAL A 283 -8.07 -7.12 -10.68
N VAL A 284 -7.34 -8.21 -10.94
CA VAL A 284 -6.08 -8.18 -11.68
C VAL A 284 -6.17 -9.12 -12.88
N LYS A 285 -5.95 -8.58 -14.06
CA LYS A 285 -5.99 -9.30 -15.33
C LYS A 285 -4.62 -9.32 -15.98
N THR A 286 -4.17 -10.47 -16.45
CA THR A 286 -2.92 -10.57 -17.22
C THR A 286 -3.21 -10.50 -18.71
N VAL A 287 -2.51 -9.61 -19.43
CA VAL A 287 -2.68 -9.41 -20.88
C VAL A 287 -1.33 -9.54 -21.57
N VAL A 288 -1.32 -10.18 -22.74
CA VAL A 288 -0.13 -10.23 -23.62
C VAL A 288 -0.35 -9.28 -24.79
N ARG A 289 0.52 -8.27 -24.92
CA ARG A 289 0.62 -7.39 -26.09
C ARG A 289 1.55 -8.08 -27.10
N ASN A 290 1.00 -8.54 -28.22
CA ASN A 290 1.73 -9.35 -29.22
C ASN A 290 2.48 -8.49 -30.26
N ASP A 291 2.27 -7.19 -30.23
CA ASP A 291 2.76 -6.21 -31.18
C ASP A 291 3.73 -5.21 -30.53
N TRP A 292 4.43 -5.64 -29.47
CA TRP A 292 5.33 -4.77 -28.72
C TRP A 292 6.65 -4.57 -29.45
N LEU A 293 6.81 -3.42 -30.11
CA LEU A 293 8.01 -3.12 -30.88
C LEU A 293 9.18 -2.77 -29.95
N VAL A 294 10.26 -3.55 -30.02
CA VAL A 294 11.55 -3.24 -29.40
C VAL A 294 12.62 -3.06 -30.49
N ARG A 295 13.85 -2.70 -30.09
CA ARG A 295 14.95 -2.48 -31.04
C ARG A 295 15.24 -3.70 -31.93
N SER A 296 15.05 -4.91 -31.40
CA SER A 296 15.31 -6.18 -32.10
C SER A 296 14.11 -6.73 -32.89
N GLY A 297 13.00 -5.99 -32.97
CA GLY A 297 11.78 -6.42 -33.66
C GLY A 297 10.57 -6.44 -32.73
N VAL A 298 9.53 -7.16 -33.14
CA VAL A 298 8.28 -7.30 -32.37
C VAL A 298 8.40 -8.48 -31.41
N VAL A 299 8.00 -8.27 -30.16
CA VAL A 299 7.99 -9.31 -29.11
C VAL A 299 6.65 -9.37 -28.40
N ASN A 300 6.39 -10.50 -27.74
CA ASN A 300 5.28 -10.61 -26.79
C ASN A 300 5.67 -9.92 -25.48
N HIS A 301 4.84 -8.99 -25.03
CA HIS A 301 5.02 -8.28 -23.77
C HIS A 301 3.85 -8.57 -22.84
N THR A 302 4.12 -9.19 -21.70
CA THR A 302 3.09 -9.52 -20.69
C THR A 302 2.96 -8.37 -19.71
N VAL A 303 1.74 -7.89 -19.49
CA VAL A 303 1.40 -6.84 -18.53
C VAL A 303 0.33 -7.33 -17.56
N HIS A 304 0.37 -6.80 -16.35
CA HIS A 304 -0.64 -7.05 -15.33
C HIS A 304 -1.47 -5.77 -15.14
N LEU A 305 -2.78 -5.87 -15.30
CA LEU A 305 -3.69 -4.74 -15.27
C LEU A 305 -4.56 -4.82 -14.03
N LEU A 306 -4.66 -3.74 -13.27
CA LEU A 306 -5.70 -3.56 -12.29
C LEU A 306 -6.94 -3.01 -13.01
N VAL A 307 -7.99 -3.84 -13.09
CA VAL A 307 -9.15 -3.65 -13.99
C VAL A 307 -10.42 -3.23 -13.25
N THR A 308 -10.31 -2.84 -11.99
CA THR A 308 -11.45 -2.43 -11.17
C THR A 308 -12.11 -1.16 -11.74
N PRO A 309 -13.42 -0.95 -11.49
CA PRO A 309 -14.21 0.01 -12.26
C PRO A 309 -13.71 1.45 -12.24
N ARG A 310 -13.29 1.99 -11.09
CA ARG A 310 -12.83 3.38 -10.96
C ARG A 310 -11.40 3.53 -11.44
N VAL A 311 -10.53 2.55 -11.16
CA VAL A 311 -9.16 2.53 -11.70
C VAL A 311 -9.20 2.56 -13.23
N LYS A 312 -10.03 1.71 -13.84
CA LYS A 312 -10.26 1.71 -15.29
C LYS A 312 -10.77 3.07 -15.77
N LEU A 313 -11.75 3.67 -15.09
CA LEU A 313 -12.29 4.97 -15.48
C LEU A 313 -11.24 6.08 -15.42
N GLU A 314 -10.49 6.18 -14.33
CA GLU A 314 -9.49 7.24 -14.14
C GLU A 314 -8.28 7.06 -15.07
N VAL A 315 -7.85 5.83 -15.37
CA VAL A 315 -6.76 5.61 -16.33
C VAL A 315 -7.19 5.94 -17.76
N GLN A 316 -8.41 5.58 -18.15
CA GLN A 316 -8.98 5.94 -19.46
C GLN A 316 -9.10 7.47 -19.60
N ARG A 317 -9.56 8.14 -18.54
CA ARG A 317 -9.65 9.60 -18.47
C ARG A 317 -8.27 10.25 -18.56
N HIS A 318 -7.30 9.78 -17.78
CA HIS A 318 -5.96 10.36 -17.70
C HIS A 318 -5.26 10.36 -19.06
N PHE A 319 -5.24 9.23 -19.75
CA PHE A 319 -4.61 9.13 -21.08
C PHE A 319 -5.50 9.58 -22.24
N ASN A 320 -6.79 9.88 -22.00
CA ASN A 320 -7.80 10.08 -23.04
C ASN A 320 -7.87 8.87 -24.01
N CYS A 321 -8.01 7.67 -23.45
CA CYS A 321 -8.05 6.42 -24.21
C CYS A 321 -9.12 5.47 -23.64
N SER A 322 -10.26 5.34 -24.32
CA SER A 322 -11.35 4.44 -23.90
C SER A 322 -11.08 2.94 -24.10
N GLN A 323 -10.02 2.60 -24.85
CA GLN A 323 -9.66 1.19 -25.13
C GLN A 323 -8.92 0.51 -23.97
N LEU A 324 -8.39 1.29 -23.01
CA LEU A 324 -7.66 0.72 -21.88
C LEU A 324 -8.55 -0.17 -21.02
N GLU A 325 -8.10 -1.38 -20.76
CA GLU A 325 -8.83 -2.37 -19.99
C GLU A 325 -8.68 -2.17 -18.47
N GLY A 326 -7.60 -1.52 -18.05
CA GLY A 326 -7.22 -1.21 -16.67
C GLY A 326 -5.89 -0.47 -16.61
N ALA A 327 -5.40 -0.19 -15.41
CA ALA A 327 -4.09 0.45 -15.21
C ALA A 327 -2.98 -0.59 -15.07
N GLU A 328 -1.84 -0.39 -15.75
CA GLU A 328 -0.70 -1.30 -15.65
C GLU A 328 -0.05 -1.23 -14.26
N LEU A 329 0.13 -2.39 -13.66
CA LEU A 329 0.97 -2.59 -12.48
C LEU A 329 2.40 -2.86 -12.95
N GLU A 330 3.35 -2.49 -12.09
CA GLU A 330 4.79 -2.70 -12.31
C GLU A 330 5.08 -4.16 -12.66
N ASN A 331 5.89 -4.35 -13.70
CA ASN A 331 6.23 -5.68 -14.24
C ASN A 331 7.72 -6.02 -14.14
N GLN A 332 8.53 -5.14 -13.53
CA GLN A 332 9.94 -5.35 -13.24
C GLN A 332 10.23 -5.39 -11.74
N GLY A 333 11.42 -5.89 -11.39
CA GLY A 333 11.87 -5.99 -10.00
C GLY A 333 11.54 -7.32 -9.33
N THR A 334 11.42 -7.30 -8.01
CA THR A 334 11.11 -8.49 -7.20
C THR A 334 9.62 -8.79 -7.21
N VAL A 335 9.20 -9.95 -6.69
CA VAL A 335 7.79 -10.33 -6.57
C VAL A 335 6.93 -9.32 -5.81
N GLY A 336 7.51 -8.57 -4.87
CA GLY A 336 6.76 -7.54 -4.16
C GLY A 336 6.78 -6.18 -4.85
N THR A 337 7.79 -5.87 -5.67
CA THR A 337 7.73 -4.71 -6.57
C THR A 337 6.71 -4.94 -7.69
N VAL A 338 6.74 -6.12 -8.31
CA VAL A 338 5.76 -6.57 -9.32
C VAL A 338 4.39 -6.70 -8.63
N PHE A 339 3.33 -6.16 -9.25
CA PHE A 339 1.98 -6.02 -8.65
C PHE A 339 1.84 -5.02 -7.49
N GLY A 340 2.90 -4.69 -6.75
CA GLY A 340 2.83 -3.79 -5.60
C GLY A 340 2.72 -2.30 -5.94
N HIS A 341 2.99 -1.94 -7.19
CA HIS A 341 3.14 -0.55 -7.64
C HIS A 341 2.51 -0.32 -9.01
N TRP A 342 2.31 0.94 -9.37
CA TRP A 342 1.99 1.35 -10.74
C TRP A 342 3.19 1.23 -11.67
N GLU A 343 2.93 0.88 -12.93
CA GLU A 343 3.95 0.80 -14.00
C GLU A 343 4.63 2.16 -14.23
N LYS A 344 5.91 2.25 -13.89
CA LYS A 344 6.62 3.53 -13.92
C LYS A 344 6.69 4.15 -15.32
N ARG A 345 6.76 3.35 -16.39
CA ARG A 345 6.71 3.87 -17.76
C ARG A 345 5.49 4.75 -18.01
N LEU A 346 4.34 4.33 -17.51
CA LEU A 346 3.06 5.00 -17.73
C LEU A 346 2.77 6.12 -16.75
N PHE A 347 3.27 6.00 -15.51
CA PHE A 347 2.84 6.86 -14.43
C PHE A 347 3.97 7.70 -13.82
N GLU A 348 5.24 7.45 -14.17
CA GLU A 348 6.44 8.22 -13.81
C GLU A 348 6.45 8.84 -12.40
N ASN A 349 5.94 10.07 -12.26
CA ASN A 349 5.92 10.80 -10.99
C ASN A 349 4.72 10.48 -10.07
N GLU A 350 3.91 9.48 -10.40
CA GLU A 350 2.91 8.94 -9.48
C GLU A 350 3.61 8.31 -8.28
N ALA A 351 3.18 8.71 -7.08
CA ALA A 351 3.83 8.39 -5.83
C ALA A 351 3.88 6.89 -5.52
N MET A 352 3.01 6.07 -6.11
CA MET A 352 2.95 4.61 -5.95
C MET A 352 3.64 3.84 -7.08
N THR A 353 4.58 4.47 -7.80
CA THR A 353 5.52 3.74 -8.68
C THR A 353 6.65 3.10 -7.86
N GLY A 354 7.26 2.01 -8.35
CA GLY A 354 8.22 1.19 -7.60
C GLY A 354 9.61 1.82 -7.37
N THR A 355 9.83 3.06 -7.80
CA THR A 355 11.08 3.80 -7.52
C THR A 355 10.78 5.26 -7.26
N HIS A 356 11.46 5.84 -6.27
CA HIS A 356 11.29 7.24 -5.90
C HIS A 356 11.54 8.15 -7.10
N THR A 357 10.68 9.15 -7.25
CA THR A 357 10.72 10.17 -8.29
C THR A 357 10.71 11.57 -7.67
N GLN A 358 11.11 12.58 -8.44
CA GLN A 358 11.01 13.97 -8.02
C GLN A 358 9.55 14.43 -8.12
N ASN A 359 9.08 15.21 -7.15
CA ASN A 359 7.71 15.70 -7.08
C ASN A 359 6.65 14.57 -7.18
N PRO A 360 6.70 13.58 -6.27
CA PRO A 360 5.75 12.48 -6.26
C PRO A 360 4.33 12.99 -5.98
N VAL A 361 3.36 12.55 -6.79
CA VAL A 361 1.95 12.95 -6.66
C VAL A 361 1.05 11.77 -6.33
N TYR A 362 0.12 11.96 -5.40
CA TYR A 362 -0.98 11.03 -5.16
C TYR A 362 -2.16 11.38 -6.04
N SER A 363 -2.23 10.72 -7.19
CA SER A 363 -3.17 11.07 -8.24
C SER A 363 -4.58 10.54 -7.98
N ARG A 364 -5.54 10.98 -8.82
CA ARG A 364 -6.89 10.41 -8.86
C ARG A 364 -6.88 8.89 -9.09
N LEU A 365 -5.88 8.37 -9.81
CA LEU A 365 -5.74 6.93 -10.06
C LEU A 365 -5.51 6.14 -8.77
N THR A 366 -4.60 6.61 -7.91
CA THR A 366 -4.32 5.97 -6.63
C THR A 366 -5.50 6.05 -5.68
N LEU A 367 -6.19 7.19 -5.63
CA LEU A 367 -7.42 7.32 -4.84
C LEU A 367 -8.55 6.41 -5.37
N ALA A 368 -8.64 6.22 -6.69
CA ALA A 368 -9.58 5.29 -7.30
C ALA A 368 -9.32 3.83 -6.91
N LEU A 369 -8.05 3.42 -6.84
CA LEU A 369 -7.70 2.10 -6.31
C LEU A 369 -8.19 1.95 -4.87
N MET A 370 -7.92 2.95 -4.03
CA MET A 370 -8.32 2.90 -2.62
C MET A 370 -9.84 2.83 -2.46
N GLU A 371 -10.62 3.50 -3.31
CA GLU A 371 -12.08 3.36 -3.32
C GLU A 371 -12.54 1.99 -3.85
N ASP A 372 -11.90 1.47 -4.89
CA ASP A 372 -12.19 0.15 -5.47
C ASP A 372 -11.79 -1.03 -4.57
N THR A 373 -11.10 -0.80 -3.45
CA THR A 373 -10.96 -1.80 -2.39
C THR A 373 -12.32 -2.26 -1.84
N GLY A 374 -13.34 -1.40 -1.91
CA GLY A 374 -14.64 -1.59 -1.26
C GLY A 374 -14.65 -1.27 0.25
N TRP A 375 -13.49 -0.89 0.79
CA TRP A 375 -13.31 -0.53 2.20
C TRP A 375 -13.49 0.97 2.46
N TYR A 376 -13.09 1.80 1.49
CA TYR A 376 -13.03 3.24 1.62
C TYR A 376 -13.94 3.95 0.60
N ARG A 377 -14.22 5.22 0.86
CA ARG A 377 -14.60 6.21 -0.16
C ARG A 377 -13.47 7.21 -0.29
N ALA A 378 -13.15 7.61 -1.51
CA ALA A 378 -12.06 8.56 -1.74
C ALA A 378 -12.57 10.01 -1.81
N ASN A 379 -11.83 10.91 -1.17
CA ASN A 379 -11.93 12.34 -1.36
C ASN A 379 -11.10 12.76 -2.57
N TYR A 380 -11.69 12.73 -3.77
CA TYR A 380 -10.95 13.11 -4.97
C TYR A 380 -10.49 14.57 -5.01
N SER A 381 -10.98 15.44 -4.13
CA SER A 381 -10.48 16.82 -4.00
C SER A 381 -9.09 16.86 -3.34
N ALA A 382 -8.68 15.80 -2.66
CA ALA A 382 -7.32 15.65 -2.11
C ALA A 382 -6.32 15.11 -3.16
N ALA A 383 -6.79 14.74 -4.36
CA ALA A 383 -5.92 14.23 -5.41
C ALA A 383 -5.02 15.34 -5.98
N GLU A 384 -3.77 14.99 -6.21
CA GLU A 384 -2.79 15.84 -6.90
C GLU A 384 -2.85 15.60 -8.43
N SER A 385 -2.40 16.59 -9.20
CA SER A 385 -2.43 16.50 -10.67
C SER A 385 -1.24 15.68 -11.18
N LEU A 386 -1.53 14.52 -11.78
CA LEU A 386 -0.55 13.78 -12.56
C LEU A 386 -0.54 14.34 -13.99
N ASN A 387 0.57 14.97 -14.38
CA ASN A 387 0.70 15.55 -15.72
C ASN A 387 1.34 14.58 -16.72
N TRP A 388 2.20 13.69 -16.23
CA TRP A 388 2.89 12.71 -17.07
C TRP A 388 1.89 11.84 -17.84
N GLY A 389 2.05 11.78 -19.16
CA GLY A 389 1.19 10.97 -20.03
C GLY A 389 -0.23 11.52 -20.27
N SER A 390 -0.63 12.62 -19.61
CA SER A 390 -2.00 13.12 -19.69
C SER A 390 -2.40 13.46 -21.13
N ASN A 391 -3.55 12.93 -21.58
CA ASN A 391 -4.11 13.10 -22.92
C ASN A 391 -3.21 12.64 -24.10
N LEU A 392 -2.17 11.83 -23.86
CA LEU A 392 -1.29 11.34 -24.93
C LEU A 392 -1.87 10.18 -25.76
N GLY A 393 -3.06 9.69 -25.41
CA GLY A 393 -3.84 8.73 -26.17
C GLY A 393 -3.39 7.28 -26.04
N CYS A 394 -4.09 6.40 -26.75
CA CYS A 394 -3.89 4.95 -26.66
C CYS A 394 -2.50 4.50 -27.13
N GLU A 395 -1.88 5.18 -28.10
CA GLU A 395 -0.55 4.82 -28.57
C GLU A 395 0.51 4.98 -27.47
N PHE A 396 0.44 6.05 -26.66
CA PHE A 396 1.34 6.22 -25.52
C PHE A 396 1.14 5.11 -24.49
N ALA A 397 -0.12 4.82 -24.17
CA ALA A 397 -0.45 3.91 -23.10
C ALA A 397 -0.18 2.44 -23.46
N MET A 398 -0.53 2.02 -24.68
CA MET A 398 -0.60 0.61 -25.09
C MET A 398 0.60 0.14 -25.94
N LYS A 399 1.46 1.04 -26.41
CA LYS A 399 2.64 0.71 -27.22
C LYS A 399 3.94 0.91 -26.46
N SER A 400 5.01 0.35 -27.01
CA SER A 400 6.34 0.58 -26.47
C SER A 400 6.77 2.04 -26.66
N CYS A 401 7.70 2.51 -25.82
CA CYS A 401 8.30 3.84 -25.97
C CYS A 401 8.92 4.02 -27.37
N GLY A 402 9.54 2.96 -27.91
CA GLY A 402 10.16 2.97 -29.23
C GLY A 402 9.16 3.17 -30.36
N GLU A 403 8.01 2.48 -30.30
CA GLU A 403 6.94 2.62 -31.29
C GLU A 403 6.29 4.00 -31.20
N TRP A 404 5.97 4.46 -29.99
CA TRP A 404 5.36 5.76 -29.78
C TRP A 404 6.23 6.91 -30.32
N ILE A 405 7.53 6.90 -30.00
CA ILE A 405 8.50 7.89 -30.53
C ILE A 405 8.61 7.80 -32.05
N SER A 406 8.61 6.59 -32.61
CA SER A 406 8.71 6.38 -34.06
C SER A 406 7.48 6.90 -34.80
N ASN A 407 6.28 6.66 -34.27
CA ASN A 407 5.02 7.15 -34.83
C ASN A 407 4.91 8.67 -34.72
N ALA A 408 5.36 9.25 -33.60
CA ALA A 408 5.40 10.70 -33.44
C ALA A 408 6.32 11.37 -34.47
N ARG A 409 7.50 10.78 -34.75
CA ARG A 409 8.40 11.27 -35.80
C ARG A 409 7.76 11.23 -37.18
N LYS A 410 7.09 10.12 -37.55
CA LYS A 410 6.42 10.00 -38.86
C LYS A 410 5.37 11.10 -39.05
N ARG A 411 4.52 11.33 -38.05
CA ARG A 411 3.51 12.39 -38.07
C ARG A 411 4.09 13.79 -38.26
N PHE A 412 5.30 14.05 -37.74
CA PHE A 412 5.99 15.31 -37.94
C PHE A 412 6.52 15.51 -39.36
N PHE A 413 6.87 14.43 -40.07
CA PHE A 413 7.36 14.49 -41.46
C PHE A 413 6.24 14.43 -42.51
N GLU A 414 5.00 14.12 -42.11
CA GLU A 414 3.80 14.09 -42.98
C GLU A 414 3.01 15.42 -42.94
N LEU A 415 3.38 16.36 -42.07
CA LEU A 415 2.90 17.75 -42.00
C LEU A 415 3.90 18.68 -42.67
#